data_AF-A0A4Q5IUG7-F1
#
_entry.id   AF-A0A4Q5IUG7-F1
#
_cell.length_a   1.000
_cell.length_b   1.000
_cell.length_c   1.000
_cell.angle_alpha   90.00
_cell.angle_beta   90.00
_cell.angle_gamma   90.00
#
_symmetry.space_group_name_H-M   'P 1'
#
loop_
_entity.id
_entity.type
_entity.pdbx_description
1 polymer ?
#
loop_
_entity_poly.entity_id
_entity_poly.type
_entity_poly.pdbx_seq_one_letter_code
_entity_poly.pdbx_strand_id
1 'polypeptide(L)'
;MKQDFEKSGPFFAVGGLAVAFFLYAYVAIAMPSFVHTVVLPLVWLALLVLSVRWFTRRPKAAMALPVVAIAVWFAVMLLVPR
;
A
#
# COMPACT_ATOMS: atom_id res chain seq x y z
N MET A 1 8.00 1.92 25.95
CA MET A 1 7.43 0.88 25.06
C MET A 1 6.18 1.32 24.29
N LYS A 2 5.03 1.65 24.92
CA LYS A 2 3.85 2.11 24.14
C LYS A 2 4.08 3.46 23.41
N GLN A 3 4.81 4.39 24.03
CA GLN A 3 5.06 5.73 23.49
C GLN A 3 6.00 5.72 22.27
N ASP A 4 6.97 4.80 22.23
CA ASP A 4 7.95 4.68 21.14
C ASP A 4 7.32 4.10 19.86
N PHE A 5 6.33 3.21 20.04
CA PHE A 5 5.55 2.63 18.95
C PHE A 5 4.62 3.66 18.27
N GLU A 6 4.06 4.60 19.02
CA GLU A 6 3.20 5.65 18.46
C GLU A 6 3.99 6.67 17.63
N LYS A 7 5.26 6.93 17.97
CA LYS A 7 6.17 7.75 17.16
C LYS A 7 6.70 7.02 15.92
N SER A 8 6.95 5.71 16.03
CA SER A 8 7.57 4.91 14.96
C SER A 8 6.56 4.31 13.98
N GLY A 9 5.31 4.11 14.40
CA GLY A 9 4.25 3.51 13.59
C GLY A 9 4.04 4.13 12.20
N PRO A 10 4.09 5.45 12.06
CA PRO A 10 4.02 6.11 10.76
C PRO A 10 5.22 5.83 9.84
N PHE A 11 6.41 5.60 10.39
CA PHE A 11 7.60 5.22 9.60
C PHE A 11 7.42 3.83 8.99
N PHE A 12 6.86 2.88 9.76
CA PHE A 12 6.50 1.55 9.24
C PHE A 12 5.40 1.62 8.18
N ALA A 13 4.44 2.52 8.32
CA ALA A 13 3.36 2.70 7.35
C ALA A 13 3.88 3.19 5.99
N VAL A 14 4.72 4.24 5.99
CA VAL A 14 5.30 4.80 4.76
C VAL A 14 6.36 3.86 4.17
N GLY A 15 7.25 3.31 5.01
CA GLY A 15 8.27 2.36 4.60
C GLY A 15 7.69 1.08 4.00
N GLY A 16 6.64 0.52 4.62
CA GLY A 16 5.94 -0.66 4.09
C GLY A 16 5.26 -0.39 2.75
N LEU A 17 4.65 0.79 2.58
CA LEU A 17 4.08 1.20 1.29
C LEU A 17 5.13 1.45 0.21
N ALA A 18 6.28 2.02 0.58
CA ALA A 18 7.41 2.20 -0.33
C ALA A 18 7.97 0.86 -0.84
N VAL A 19 8.04 -0.17 0.02
CA VAL A 19 8.42 -1.52 -0.42
C VAL A 19 7.33 -2.15 -1.29
N ALA A 20 6.05 -1.98 -0.92
CA ALA A 20 4.93 -2.48 -1.72
C ALA A 20 4.89 -1.86 -3.13
N PHE A 21 5.43 -0.64 -3.31
CA PHE A 21 5.52 0.00 -4.63
C PHE A 21 6.17 -0.91 -5.67
N PHE A 22 7.24 -1.62 -5.31
CA PHE A 22 7.94 -2.49 -6.25
C PHE A 22 7.05 -3.64 -6.77
N LEU A 23 6.17 -4.19 -5.94
CA LEU A 23 5.18 -5.20 -6.37
C LEU A 23 4.16 -4.60 -7.35
N TYR A 24 3.66 -3.40 -7.05
CA TYR A 24 2.68 -2.73 -7.89
C TYR A 24 3.29 -2.28 -9.22
N ALA A 25 4.49 -1.72 -9.20
CA ALA A 25 5.23 -1.30 -10.38
C ALA A 25 5.61 -2.48 -11.27
N TYR A 26 6.08 -3.58 -10.69
CA TYR A 26 6.39 -4.79 -11.45
C TYR A 26 5.15 -5.32 -12.17
N VAL A 27 4.02 -5.42 -11.48
CA VAL A 27 2.77 -5.90 -12.08
C VAL A 27 2.25 -4.97 -13.17
N ALA A 28 2.38 -3.65 -12.98
CA ALA A 28 1.99 -2.68 -13.99
C ALA A 28 2.81 -2.82 -15.30
N ILE A 29 4.07 -3.25 -15.20
CA ILE A 29 4.96 -3.45 -16.36
C ILE A 29 4.81 -4.86 -16.95
N ALA A 30 4.70 -5.88 -16.10
CA ALA A 30 4.73 -7.28 -16.50
C ALA A 30 3.39 -7.78 -17.05
N MET A 31 2.26 -7.17 -16.66
CA MET A 31 0.92 -7.59 -17.13
C MET A 31 0.29 -6.54 -18.04
N PRO A 32 -0.05 -6.89 -19.31
CA PRO A 32 -0.61 -5.96 -20.30
C PRO A 32 -2.14 -5.84 -20.18
N SER A 33 -2.67 -5.72 -18.97
CA SER A 33 -4.11 -5.56 -18.75
C SER A 33 -4.39 -4.26 -17.98
N PHE A 34 -5.43 -3.55 -18.42
CA PHE A 34 -5.77 -2.21 -17.94
C PHE A 34 -5.88 -2.13 -16.41
N VAL A 35 -6.41 -3.18 -15.77
CA VAL A 35 -6.53 -3.26 -14.31
C VAL A 35 -5.16 -3.26 -13.63
N HIS A 36 -4.20 -4.01 -14.16
CA HIS A 36 -2.87 -4.14 -13.59
C HIS A 36 -2.01 -2.90 -13.88
N THR A 37 -2.13 -2.31 -15.07
CA THR A 37 -1.31 -1.17 -15.50
C THR A 37 -1.81 0.17 -14.95
N VAL A 38 -3.12 0.36 -14.76
CA VAL A 38 -3.69 1.66 -14.38
C VAL A 38 -4.35 1.60 -13.01
N VAL A 39 -5.26 0.65 -12.79
CA VAL A 39 -6.06 0.62 -11.55
C VAL A 39 -5.19 0.30 -10.34
N LEU A 40 -4.30 -0.70 -10.43
CA LEU A 40 -3.40 -1.06 -9.34
C LEU A 40 -2.50 0.10 -8.88
N PRO A 41 -1.73 0.76 -9.76
CA PRO A 41 -0.88 1.87 -9.33
C PRO A 41 -1.68 3.06 -8.79
N LEU A 42 -2.90 3.32 -9.29
CA LEU A 42 -3.79 4.32 -8.71
C LEU A 42 -4.24 3.95 -7.28
N VAL A 43 -4.56 2.68 -7.05
CA VAL A 43 -4.89 2.17 -5.71
C VAL A 43 -3.71 2.32 -4.76
N TRP A 44 -2.50 2.00 -5.21
CA TRP A 44 -1.28 2.21 -4.43
C TRP A 44 -1.07 3.70 -4.09
N LEU A 45 -1.25 4.59 -5.06
CA LEU A 45 -1.16 6.05 -4.84
C LEU A 45 -2.19 6.52 -3.79
N ALA A 46 -3.43 6.02 -3.87
CA ALA A 46 -4.45 6.35 -2.88
C ALA A 46 -4.05 5.91 -1.47
N LEU A 47 -3.49 4.70 -1.33
CA LEU A 47 -2.99 4.18 -0.05
C LEU A 47 -1.78 4.96 0.47
N LEU A 48 -0.88 5.41 -0.43
CA LEU A 48 0.24 6.28 -0.09
C LEU A 48 -0.26 7.62 0.47
N VAL A 49 -1.19 8.27 -0.23
CA VAL A 49 -1.80 9.53 0.24
C VAL A 49 -2.52 9.32 1.58
N LEU A 50 -3.20 8.19 1.75
CA LEU A 50 -3.84 7.84 3.02
C LEU A 50 -2.80 7.65 4.13
N SER A 51 -1.66 7.04 3.83
CA SER A 51 -0.55 6.84 4.78
C SER A 51 0.05 8.16 5.22
N VAL A 52 0.31 9.07 4.28
CA VAL A 52 0.78 10.43 4.58
C VAL A 52 -0.27 11.20 5.39
N ARG A 53 -1.55 11.10 5.05
CA ARG A 53 -2.62 11.83 5.74
C ARG A 53 -2.91 11.28 7.14
N TRP A 54 -2.78 9.97 7.33
CA TRP A 54 -3.00 9.31 8.62
C TRP A 54 -1.76 9.33 9.51
N PHE A 55 -0.59 9.68 8.95
CA PHE A 55 0.64 9.95 9.68
C PHE A 55 0.41 10.87 10.89
N THR A 56 -0.33 11.97 10.70
CA THR A 56 -0.57 12.98 11.73
C THR A 56 -1.88 12.77 12.50
N ARG A 57 -2.90 12.17 11.86
CA ARG A 57 -4.25 12.06 12.44
C ARG A 57 -4.52 10.75 13.17
N ARG A 58 -4.00 9.61 12.70
CA ARG A 58 -4.30 8.26 13.22
C ARG A 58 -3.12 7.28 13.03
N PRO A 59 -2.04 7.37 13.82
CA PRO A 59 -0.81 6.57 13.63
C PRO A 59 -1.04 5.05 13.72
N LYS A 60 -1.97 4.61 14.57
CA LYS A 60 -2.33 3.17 14.69
C LYS A 60 -3.01 2.63 13.44
N ALA A 61 -3.87 3.42 12.81
CA ALA A 61 -4.56 3.01 11.59
C ALA A 61 -3.62 3.02 10.38
N ALA A 62 -2.62 3.90 10.37
CA ALA A 62 -1.61 3.94 9.32
C ALA A 62 -0.81 2.63 9.22
N MET A 63 -0.56 1.94 10.33
CA MET A 63 0.15 0.65 10.33
C MET A 63 -0.61 -0.47 9.61
N ALA A 64 -1.93 -0.38 9.48
CA ALA A 64 -2.73 -1.36 8.75
C ALA A 64 -2.66 -1.17 7.22
N LEU A 65 -2.28 0.02 6.74
CA LEU A 65 -2.24 0.34 5.31
C LEU A 65 -1.32 -0.55 4.47
N PRO A 66 -0.07 -0.85 4.88
CA PRO A 66 0.77 -1.78 4.12
C PRO A 66 0.18 -3.18 4.06
N VAL A 67 -0.50 -3.64 5.11
CA VAL A 67 -1.19 -4.94 5.10
C VAL A 67 -2.36 -4.93 4.12
N VAL A 68 -3.16 -3.85 4.12
CA VAL A 68 -4.24 -3.66 3.14
C VAL A 68 -3.69 -3.59 1.72
N ALA A 69 -2.55 -2.92 1.50
CA ALA A 69 -1.92 -2.83 0.19
C ALA A 69 -1.54 -4.22 -0.35
N ILE A 70 -0.98 -5.09 0.49
CA ILE A 70 -0.64 -6.47 0.10
C ILE A 70 -1.91 -7.28 -0.14
N ALA A 71 -2.91 -7.17 0.73
CA ALA A 71 -4.19 -7.88 0.58
C ALA A 71 -4.91 -7.51 -0.71
N VAL A 72 -4.95 -6.22 -1.07
CA VAL A 72 -5.55 -5.74 -2.32
C VAL A 72 -4.77 -6.25 -3.53
N TRP A 73 -3.43 -6.22 -3.48
CA TRP A 73 -2.61 -6.76 -4.55
C TRP A 73 -2.90 -8.26 -4.78
N PHE A 74 -2.96 -9.05 -3.70
CA PHE A 74 -3.31 -10.47 -3.77
C PHE A 74 -4.72 -10.71 -4.30
N ALA A 75 -5.70 -9.95 -3.81
CA ALA A 75 -7.08 -10.06 -4.26
C ALA A 75 -7.19 -9.82 -5.77
N VAL A 76 -6.48 -8.81 -6.29
CA VAL A 76 -6.47 -8.55 -7.73
C VAL A 76 -5.80 -9.68 -8.50
N MET A 77 -4.65 -10.19 -8.04
CA MET A 77 -3.97 -11.33 -8.67
C MET A 77 -4.83 -12.60 -8.74
N LEU A 78 -5.76 -12.79 -7.79
CA LEU A 78 -6.63 -13.95 -7.72
C LEU A 78 -7.94 -13.77 -8.50
N LEU A 79 -8.49 -12.55 -8.50
CA LEU A 79 -9.80 -12.26 -9.06
C LEU A 79 -9.75 -11.81 -10.52
N VAL A 80 -8.64 -11.21 -10.95
CA VAL A 80 -8.52 -10.70 -12.32
C VAL A 80 -7.88 -11.79 -13.19
N PRO A 81 -8.60 -12.31 -14.20
CA PRO A 81 -8.03 -13.26 -15.14
C PRO A 81 -6.89 -12.61 -15.92
N ARG A 82 -5.85 -13.41 -16.20
CA ARG A 82 -4.61 -12.98 -16.84
C ARG A 82 -4.73 -12.95 -18.35
#